data_AF-A0A7J9WS65-F1
#
_entry.id   AF-A0A7J9WS65-F1
#
_cell.length_a   1.000
_cell.length_b   1.000
_cell.length_c   1.000
_cell.angle_alpha   90.00
_cell.angle_beta   90.00
_cell.angle_gamma   90.00
#
_symmetry.space_group_name_H-M   'P 1'
#
loop_
_entity.id
_entity.type
_entity.pdbx_description
1 polymer ?
#
loop_
_entity_poly.entity_id
_entity_poly.type
_entity_poly.pdbx_seq_one_letter_code
_entity_poly.pdbx_strand_id
1 'polypeptide(L)' 'MMQRAAVAVDALAAVDVAELDPAVLGEFVVGLHKLGDRLSGVTHRAVAVQGRTAAWRGQGARSHKQWLAQRC' A
#
# COMPACT_ATOMS: atom_id res chain seq x y z
N MET A 1 -12.63 0.51 -9.93
CA MET A 1 -12.49 0.31 -8.47
C MET A 1 -11.40 1.19 -7.85
N MET A 2 -10.20 1.32 -8.45
CA MET A 2 -9.12 2.20 -7.93
C MET A 2 -9.51 3.67 -7.75
N GLN A 3 -10.31 4.23 -8.66
CA GLN A 3 -10.74 5.64 -8.61
C GLN A 3 -11.56 5.98 -7.34
N ARG A 4 -12.33 5.02 -6.80
CA ARG A 4 -13.09 5.23 -5.55
C ARG A 4 -12.19 5.27 -4.31
N ALA A 5 -11.10 4.51 -4.31
CA ALA A 5 -10.17 4.48 -3.19
C ALA A 5 -9.34 5.77 -3.10
N ALA A 6 -8.89 6.30 -4.25
CA ALA A 6 -8.19 7.58 -4.32
C ALA A 6 -9.07 8.74 -3.78
N VAL A 7 -10.32 8.84 -4.27
CA VAL A 7 -11.28 9.85 -3.82
C VAL A 7 -11.54 9.81 -2.31
N ALA A 8 -11.56 8.62 -1.71
CA ALA A 8 -11.75 8.48 -0.26
C ALA A 8 -10.53 8.92 0.56
N VAL A 9 -9.31 8.71 0.06
CA VAL A 9 -8.07 9.17 0.72
C VAL A 9 -7.92 10.68 0.58
N ASP A 10 -8.23 11.25 -0.59
CA ASP A 10 -8.19 12.69 -0.82
C ASP A 10 -9.17 13.43 0.10
N ALA A 11 -10.38 12.86 0.30
CA ALA A 11 -11.35 13.41 1.24
C ALA A 11 -10.84 13.41 2.69
N LEU A 12 -10.09 12.40 3.11
CA LEU A 12 -9.46 12.36 4.45
C LEU A 12 -8.32 13.38 4.58
N ALA A 13 -7.55 13.60 3.51
CA ALA A 13 -6.47 14.58 3.50
C ALA A 13 -6.96 16.03 3.50
N ALA A 14 -8.20 16.27 3.07
CA ALA A 14 -8.83 17.59 3.05
C ALA A 14 -9.45 18.00 4.40
N VAL A 15 -9.46 17.12 5.41
CA VAL A 15 -10.01 17.43 6.74
C VAL A 15 -9.10 18.42 7.46
N ASP A 16 -9.65 19.55 7.92
CA ASP A 16 -8.95 20.45 8.82
C ASP A 16 -9.00 19.92 10.26
N VAL A 17 -7.89 19.31 10.68
CA VAL A 17 -7.78 18.69 12.00
C VAL A 17 -7.77 19.70 13.14
N ALA A 18 -7.50 20.98 12.88
CA ALA A 18 -7.49 22.02 13.90
C ALA A 18 -8.91 22.42 14.34
N GLU A 19 -9.92 22.17 13.51
CA GLU A 19 -11.33 22.47 13.79
C GLU A 19 -12.07 21.31 14.47
N LEU A 20 -11.43 20.15 14.65
CA LEU A 20 -12.05 18.98 15.25
C LEU A 20 -12.13 19.09 16.78
N ASP A 21 -13.27 18.70 17.34
CA ASP A 21 -13.42 18.47 18.77
C ASP A 21 -12.39 17.43 19.26
N PRO A 22 -11.79 17.58 20.46
CA PRO A 22 -10.75 16.67 20.95
C PRO A 22 -11.15 15.18 20.98
N ALA A 23 -12.41 14.86 21.30
CA ALA A 23 -12.87 13.46 21.30
C ALA A 23 -12.95 12.90 19.87
N VAL A 24 -13.47 13.71 18.94
CA VAL A 24 -13.55 13.37 17.51
C VAL A 24 -12.16 13.24 16.91
N LEU A 25 -11.22 14.12 17.28
CA LEU A 25 -9.83 14.06 16.84
C LEU A 25 -9.15 12.75 17.28
N GLY A 26 -9.40 12.31 18.52
CA GLY A 26 -8.91 11.02 19.02
C GLY A 26 -9.40 9.85 18.19
N GLU A 27 -10.71 9.79 17.90
CA GLU A 27 -11.29 8.76 17.04
C GLU A 27 -10.76 8.82 15.60
N PHE A 28 -10.60 10.03 15.06
CA PHE A 28 -10.06 10.27 13.74
C PHE A 28 -8.63 9.76 13.59
N VAL A 29 -7.75 10.04 14.57
CA VAL A 29 -6.36 9.54 14.59
C VAL A 29 -6.31 8.01 14.61
N VAL A 30 -7.13 7.37 15.45
CA VAL A 30 -7.22 5.90 15.53
C VAL A 30 -7.74 5.32 14.21
N GLY A 31 -8.74 5.96 13.60
CA GLY A 31 -9.28 5.59 12.30
C GLY A 31 -8.23 5.65 11.19
N LEU A 32 -7.46 6.74 11.13
CA LEU A 32 -6.38 6.93 10.16
C LEU A 32 -5.28 5.89 10.31
N HIS A 33 -4.85 5.56 11.53
CA HIS A 33 -3.86 4.51 11.77
C HIS A 33 -4.33 3.15 11.24
N LYS A 34 -5.56 2.74 11.58
CA LYS A 34 -6.15 1.49 11.10
C LYS A 34 -6.26 1.46 9.58
N LEU A 35 -6.58 2.58 8.95
CA LEU A 35 -6.63 2.69 7.49
C LEU A 35 -5.23 2.57 6.88
N GLY A 36 -4.24 3.25 7.45
CA GLY A 36 -2.84 3.18 7.05
C GLY A 36 -2.29 1.75 7.06
N ASP A 37 -2.55 1.01 8.14
CA ASP A 37 -2.14 -0.40 8.26
C ASP A 37 -2.76 -1.28 7.16
N ARG A 38 -4.06 -1.08 6.89
CA ARG A 38 -4.78 -1.82 5.84
C ARG A 38 -4.22 -1.49 4.45
N LEU A 39 -3.97 -0.21 4.17
CA LEU A 39 -3.37 0.23 2.91
C LEU A 39 -1.96 -0.34 2.72
N SER A 40 -1.13 -0.31 3.78
CA SER A 40 0.20 -0.93 3.79
C SER A 40 0.13 -2.43 3.44
N GLY A 41 -0.79 -3.17 4.07
CA GLY A 41 -1.01 -4.58 3.76
C GLY A 41 -1.46 -4.83 2.31
N VAL A 42 -2.32 -3.98 1.75
CA VAL A 42 -2.71 -4.04 0.33
C VAL A 42 -1.51 -3.76 -0.57
N THR A 43 -0.70 -2.74 -0.28
CA THR A 43 0.49 -2.38 -1.04
C THR A 43 1.51 -3.52 -1.04
N HIS A 44 1.79 -4.12 0.12
CA HIS A 44 2.68 -5.29 0.20
C HIS A 44 2.20 -6.46 -0.66
N ARG A 45 0.89 -6.77 -0.64
CA ARG A 45 0.31 -7.80 -1.50
C ARG A 45 0.42 -7.43 -2.98
N ALA A 46 0.16 -6.18 -3.34
CA ALA A 46 0.25 -5.69 -4.71
C ALA A 46 1.68 -5.80 -5.24
N VAL A 47 2.68 -5.37 -4.45
CA VAL A 47 4.11 -5.50 -4.77
C VAL A 47 4.51 -6.97 -4.91
N ALA A 48 4.04 -7.86 -4.02
CA ALA A 48 4.32 -9.28 -4.12
C ALA A 48 3.70 -9.93 -5.37
N VAL A 49 2.50 -9.50 -5.79
CA VAL A 49 1.88 -9.94 -7.04
C VAL A 49 2.67 -9.38 -8.23
N GLN A 50 2.96 -8.09 -8.25
CA GLN A 50 3.72 -7.44 -9.32
C GLN A 50 5.10 -8.07 -9.48
N GLY A 51 5.83 -8.32 -8.39
CA GLY A 51 7.14 -8.97 -8.40
C GLY A 51 7.08 -10.38 -8.97
N ARG A 52 6.06 -11.17 -8.61
CA ARG A 52 5.82 -12.49 -9.23
C ARG A 52 5.53 -12.35 -10.72
N THR A 53 4.57 -11.51 -11.10
CA THR A 53 4.20 -11.33 -12.51
C THR A 53 5.37 -10.80 -13.35
N ALA A 54 6.19 -9.90 -12.81
CA ALA A 54 7.40 -9.38 -13.45
C ALA A 54 8.50 -10.43 -13.56
N ALA A 55 8.70 -11.29 -12.54
CA ALA A 55 9.63 -12.41 -12.62
C ALA A 55 9.23 -13.39 -13.73
N TRP A 56 7.93 -13.70 -13.85
CA TRP A 56 7.40 -14.58 -14.89
C TRP A 56 7.44 -13.95 -16.29
N ARG A 57 7.13 -12.64 -16.43
CA ARG A 57 7.09 -11.95 -17.74
C ARG A 57 8.45 -11.45 -18.23
N GLY A 58 9.37 -11.11 -17.32
CA GLY A 58 10.68 -10.55 -17.65
C GLY A 58 11.80 -11.59 -17.73
N GLN A 59 11.67 -12.74 -17.08
CA GLN A 59 12.76 -13.73 -16.96
C GLN A 59 12.26 -15.19 -16.89
N GLY A 60 11.14 -15.52 -17.55
CA GLY A 60 10.46 -16.82 -17.49
C GLY A 60 11.28 -18.08 -17.84
N ALA A 61 12.59 -17.99 -18.08
CA ALA A 61 13.47 -19.14 -18.23
C ALA A 61 14.91 -18.93 -17.72
N ARG A 62 15.15 -18.06 -16.74
CA ARG A 62 16.50 -18.01 -16.13
C ARG A 62 16.59 -19.06 -15.04
N SER A 63 17.19 -20.20 -15.41
CA SER A 63 17.49 -21.31 -14.51
C SER A 63 18.09 -20.80 -13.19
N HIS A 64 17.78 -21.51 -12.10
CA HIS A 64 18.14 -21.26 -10.70
C HIS A 64 19.57 -20.70 -10.48
N LYS A 65 20.52 -21.00 -11.38
CA LYS A 65 21.91 -20.52 -11.38
C LYS A 65 22.06 -19.00 -11.59
N GLN A 66 21.21 -18.35 -12.40
CA GLN A 66 21.34 -16.91 -12.67
C GLN A 66 20.81 -16.03 -11.53
N TRP A 67 19.85 -16.54 -10.75
CA TRP A 67 19.36 -15.86 -9.56
C TRP A 67 20.42 -15.85 -8.43
N LEU A 68 21.17 -16.94 -8.27
CA LEU A 68 22.26 -17.05 -7.29
C LEU A 68 23.46 -16.14 -7.63
N ALA A 69 23.79 -15.99 -8.92
CA ALA A 69 24.95 -15.21 -9.36
C ALA A 69 24.86 -13.69 -9.15
N GLN A 70 23.69 -13.14 -8.79
CA GLN A 70 23.51 -11.71 -8.55
C GLN A 70 23.50 -11.33 -7.06
N ARG A 71 23.60 -12.32 -6.16
CA ARG A 71 23.57 -12.11 -4.69
C ARG A 71 24.84 -12.54 -3.96
N CYS A 72 25.82 -13.09 -4.69
CA CYS A 72 27.18 -13.35 -4.22
C CYS A 72 28.14 -12.48 -5.03
#